data_AF-A0A954Z9G4-F1
#
_entry.id   AF-A0A954Z9G4-F1
#
_cell.length_a   1.000
_cell.length_b   1.000
_cell.length_c   1.000
_cell.angle_alpha   90.00
_cell.angle_beta   90.00
_cell.angle_gamma   90.00
#
_symmetry.space_group_name_H-M   'P 1'
#
loop_
_entity.id
_entity.type
_entity.pdbx_description
1 polymer ?
#
loop_
_entity_poly.entity_id
_entity_poly.type
_entity_poly.pdbx_seq_one_letter_code
_entity_poly.pdbx_strand_id
1 'polypeptide(L)'
;MSNGTQTRTRQQRVAAVELPPGVWKSIWSNLQKGRVLLRLALCAATALFLWGFNRSWDPPFAYNLGDIPERDLMARVGFSQPDPEATSEARQRARRFAVGVYDQNPEALVQLRAQLRSEIGKLAAAETFDDVDGALWASFQPSTAPGTPDPTTEQQVEQFNRL
;
A
#
# COMPACT_ATOMS: atom_id res chain seq x y z
N MET A 1 75.25 35.84 -14.84
CA MET A 1 74.63 36.81 -13.92
C MET A 1 73.18 36.39 -13.71
N SER A 2 72.79 36.28 -12.43
CA SER A 2 71.47 36.01 -11.82
C SER A 2 70.30 35.52 -12.69
N ASN A 3 69.93 34.25 -12.48
CA ASN A 3 68.56 33.76 -12.64
C ASN A 3 67.69 34.38 -11.54
N GLY A 4 66.82 35.32 -11.90
CA GLY A 4 65.82 35.90 -11.00
C GLY A 4 64.42 35.46 -11.41
N THR A 5 63.88 34.45 -10.73
CA THR A 5 62.48 34.01 -10.91
C THR A 5 61.56 35.18 -10.55
N GLN A 6 60.89 35.78 -11.54
CA GLN A 6 59.94 36.87 -11.32
C GLN A 6 58.83 36.40 -10.37
N THR A 7 58.81 36.94 -9.16
CA THR A 7 57.77 36.70 -8.16
C THR A 7 56.47 37.34 -8.63
N ARG A 8 55.62 36.56 -9.30
CA ARG A 8 54.26 36.96 -9.69
C ARG A 8 53.47 37.41 -8.46
N THR A 9 52.90 38.60 -8.54
CA THR A 9 52.07 39.20 -7.50
C THR A 9 50.83 38.36 -7.23
N ARG A 10 50.37 38.37 -5.97
CA ARG A 10 49.25 37.53 -5.48
C ARG A 10 47.98 37.66 -6.34
N GLN A 11 47.76 38.82 -6.94
CA GLN A 11 46.64 39.08 -7.85
C GLN A 11 46.76 38.34 -9.19
N GLN A 12 47.95 38.17 -9.75
CA GLN A 12 48.17 37.39 -11.00
C GLN A 12 47.96 35.89 -10.79
N ARG A 13 48.14 35.39 -9.56
CA ARG A 13 47.84 33.98 -9.22
C ARG A 13 46.34 33.72 -9.09
N VAL A 14 45.56 34.71 -8.67
CA VAL A 14 44.10 34.60 -8.52
C VAL A 14 43.38 34.78 -9.87
N ALA A 15 43.90 35.63 -10.76
CA ALA A 15 43.35 35.81 -12.11
C ALA A 15 43.58 34.62 -13.06
N ALA A 16 44.55 33.75 -12.77
CA ALA A 16 44.84 32.55 -13.56
C ALA A 16 43.93 31.35 -13.22
N VAL A 17 43.05 31.48 -12.21
CA VAL A 17 42.01 30.50 -11.92
C VAL A 17 40.76 30.90 -12.69
N GLU A 18 40.79 30.77 -14.02
CA GLU A 18 39.57 30.81 -14.81
C GLU A 18 38.74 29.58 -14.44
N LEU A 19 37.63 29.79 -13.73
CA LEU A 19 36.68 28.74 -13.41
C LEU A 19 36.27 28.02 -14.71
N PRO A 20 36.31 26.67 -14.75
CA PRO A 20 35.93 25.94 -15.94
C PRO A 20 34.53 26.39 -16.38
N PRO A 21 34.30 26.66 -17.67
CA PRO A 21 33.02 27.13 -18.15
C PRO A 21 31.95 26.15 -17.66
N GLY A 22 30.93 26.68 -16.97
CA GLY A 22 29.89 25.86 -16.36
C GLY A 22 29.35 24.84 -17.36
N VAL A 23 29.14 23.60 -16.90
CA VAL A 23 28.69 22.46 -17.71
C VAL A 23 27.50 22.80 -18.62
N TRP A 24 26.57 23.64 -18.18
CA TRP A 24 25.45 24.12 -18.99
C TRP A 24 25.87 24.93 -20.21
N LYS A 25 26.89 25.79 -20.07
CA LYS A 25 27.41 26.61 -21.16
C LYS A 25 28.18 25.78 -22.19
N SER A 26 28.86 24.72 -21.75
CA SER A 26 29.54 23.78 -22.64
C SER A 26 28.57 22.83 -23.35
N ILE A 27 27.48 22.41 -22.70
CA ILE A 27 26.39 21.67 -23.33
C ILE A 27 25.73 22.53 -24.41
N TRP A 28 25.41 23.79 -24.10
CA TRP A 28 24.80 24.72 -25.07
C TRP A 28 25.70 25.01 -26.27
N SER A 29 26.99 25.24 -26.04
CA SER A 29 27.94 25.48 -27.13
C SER A 29 28.19 24.25 -27.99
N ASN A 30 28.09 23.05 -27.42
CA ASN A 30 28.17 21.80 -28.18
C ASN A 30 26.88 21.51 -28.96
N LEU A 31 25.70 21.89 -28.44
CA LEU A 31 24.44 21.80 -29.18
C LEU A 31 24.44 22.72 -30.41
N GLN A 32 25.06 23.89 -30.35
CA GLN A 32 25.20 24.79 -31.52
C GLN A 32 26.14 24.25 -32.60
N LYS A 33 26.94 23.21 -32.33
CA LYS A 33 27.81 22.62 -33.36
C LYS A 33 26.96 21.74 -34.28
N GLY A 34 26.86 22.13 -35.55
CA GLY A 34 26.06 21.43 -36.57
C GLY A 34 26.35 19.93 -36.68
N ARG A 35 27.61 19.51 -36.46
CA ARG A 35 27.98 18.08 -36.46
C ARG A 35 27.36 17.29 -35.30
N VAL A 36 27.19 17.91 -34.14
CA VAL A 36 26.57 17.28 -32.96
C VAL A 36 25.06 17.20 -33.15
N LEU A 37 24.44 18.27 -33.64
CA LEU A 37 23.03 18.29 -34.05
C LEU A 37 22.70 17.18 -35.06
N LEU A 38 23.56 16.97 -36.06
CA LEU A 38 23.34 15.95 -37.08
C LEU A 38 23.42 14.52 -36.52
N ARG A 39 24.35 14.26 -35.58
CA ARG A 39 24.41 12.97 -34.86
C ARG A 39 23.20 12.76 -33.96
N LEU A 40 22.75 13.81 -33.27
CA LEU A 40 21.59 13.75 -32.39
C LEU A 40 20.30 13.51 -33.18
N ALA A 41 20.15 14.17 -34.34
CA ALA A 41 19.06 13.94 -35.27
C ALA A 41 19.06 12.51 -35.82
N LEU A 42 20.23 11.96 -36.18
CA LEU A 42 20.35 10.59 -36.64
C LEU A 42 19.96 9.58 -35.55
N CYS A 43 20.43 9.77 -34.32
CA CYS A 43 20.01 8.95 -33.18
C CYS A 43 18.50 9.04 -32.94
N ALA A 44 17.92 10.25 -32.97
CA ALA A 44 16.48 10.43 -32.80
C ALA A 44 15.69 9.72 -33.90
N ALA A 45 16.13 9.81 -35.16
CA ALA A 45 15.52 9.11 -36.28
C ALA A 45 15.55 7.58 -36.09
N THR A 46 16.70 7.02 -35.67
CA THR A 46 16.79 5.58 -35.39
C THR A 46 15.89 5.13 -34.25
N ALA A 47 15.77 5.93 -33.18
CA ALA A 47 14.90 5.62 -32.05
C ALA A 47 13.41 5.63 -32.46
N LEU A 48 13.00 6.61 -33.25
CA LEU A 48 11.63 6.68 -33.79
C LEU A 48 11.33 5.50 -34.72
N PHE A 49 12.31 5.11 -35.54
CA PHE A 49 12.16 3.97 -36.44
C PHE A 49 11.97 2.65 -35.66
N LEU A 50 12.81 2.42 -34.64
CA LEU A 50 12.69 1.26 -33.75
C LEU A 50 11.39 1.27 -32.94
N TRP A 51 10.94 2.45 -32.50
CA TRP A 51 9.68 2.60 -31.77
C TRP A 51 8.46 2.29 -32.64
N GLY A 52 8.41 2.84 -33.86
CA GLY A 52 7.33 2.57 -34.81
C GLY A 52 7.28 1.10 -35.22
N PHE A 53 8.44 0.49 -35.48
CA PHE A 53 8.52 -0.92 -35.86
C PHE A 53 8.06 -1.85 -34.72
N ASN A 54 8.46 -1.59 -33.47
CA ASN A 54 7.97 -2.35 -32.32
C ASN A 54 6.47 -2.22 -32.11
N ARG A 55 5.92 -1.01 -32.29
CA ARG A 55 4.48 -0.78 -32.11
C ARG A 55 3.64 -1.46 -33.20
N SER A 56 4.22 -1.71 -34.38
CA SER A 56 3.55 -2.44 -35.47
C SER A 56 3.36 -3.94 -35.17
N TRP A 57 4.04 -4.47 -34.15
CA TRP A 57 3.97 -5.90 -33.79
C TRP A 57 3.09 -6.16 -32.57
N ASP A 58 2.43 -5.14 -32.03
CA ASP A 58 1.48 -5.30 -30.93
C ASP A 58 0.10 -5.61 -31.52
N PRO A 59 -0.36 -6.88 -31.53
CA PRO A 59 -1.67 -7.20 -32.06
C PRO A 59 -2.72 -6.48 -31.21
N PRO A 60 -3.66 -5.74 -31.82
CA PRO A 60 -4.77 -5.18 -31.07
C PRO A 60 -5.52 -6.36 -30.43
N PHE A 61 -5.51 -6.43 -29.09
CA PHE A 61 -6.32 -7.40 -28.38
C PHE A 61 -7.78 -7.20 -28.82
N ALA A 62 -8.33 -8.20 -29.50
CA ALA A 62 -9.65 -8.10 -30.12
C ALA A 62 -10.80 -8.04 -29.11
N TYR A 63 -10.50 -8.19 -27.81
CA TYR A 63 -11.48 -8.23 -26.73
C TYR A 63 -10.96 -7.38 -25.57
N ASN A 64 -11.76 -6.41 -25.14
CA ASN A 64 -11.50 -5.68 -23.91
C ASN A 64 -12.22 -6.34 -22.74
N LEU A 65 -11.79 -5.99 -21.52
CA LEU A 65 -12.45 -6.44 -20.31
C LEU A 65 -13.90 -5.90 -20.30
N GLY A 66 -14.88 -6.80 -20.40
CA GLY A 66 -16.31 -6.46 -20.43
C GLY A 66 -16.96 -6.46 -21.81
N ASP A 67 -16.20 -6.68 -22.89
CA ASP A 67 -16.78 -6.87 -24.22
C ASP A 67 -17.49 -8.23 -24.32
N ILE A 68 -18.74 -8.20 -24.80
CA ILE A 68 -19.51 -9.40 -25.11
C ILE A 68 -19.26 -9.73 -26.59
N PRO A 69 -18.64 -10.87 -26.93
CA PRO A 69 -18.36 -11.22 -28.32
C PRO A 69 -19.66 -11.46 -29.10
N GLU A 70 -19.74 -10.95 -30.33
CA GLU A 70 -20.90 -11.17 -31.21
C GLU A 70 -21.09 -12.64 -31.62
N ARG A 71 -20.01 -13.43 -31.61
CA ARG A 71 -20.08 -14.85 -31.90
C ARG A 71 -20.38 -15.65 -30.64
N ASP A 72 -21.26 -16.63 -30.78
CA ASP A 72 -21.55 -17.57 -29.70
C ASP A 72 -20.31 -18.42 -29.39
N LEU A 73 -19.81 -18.33 -28.17
CA LEU A 73 -18.65 -19.08 -27.69
C LEU A 73 -19.13 -20.34 -26.98
N MET A 74 -19.29 -21.43 -27.74
CA MET A 74 -19.63 -22.72 -27.15
C MET A 74 -18.40 -23.39 -26.52
N ALA A 75 -18.51 -23.76 -25.25
CA ALA A 75 -17.51 -24.55 -24.56
C ALA A 75 -17.51 -25.98 -25.10
N ARG A 76 -16.35 -26.48 -25.56
CA ARG A 76 -16.21 -27.87 -26.00
C ARG A 76 -16.37 -28.88 -24.84
N VAL A 77 -16.10 -28.43 -23.61
CA VAL A 77 -16.22 -29.22 -22.39
C VAL A 77 -17.15 -28.50 -21.43
N GLY A 78 -18.00 -29.24 -20.72
CA GLY A 78 -18.79 -28.67 -19.64
C GLY A 78 -17.87 -28.23 -18.51
N PHE A 79 -17.76 -26.92 -18.28
CA PHE A 79 -17.10 -26.37 -17.12
C PHE A 79 -18.12 -25.66 -16.24
N SER A 80 -17.93 -25.74 -14.93
CA SER A 80 -18.71 -24.99 -13.95
C SER A 80 -17.79 -23.96 -13.33
N GLN A 81 -18.05 -22.67 -13.61
CA GLN A 81 -17.36 -21.58 -12.94
C GLN A 81 -18.26 -21.06 -11.82
N PRO A 82 -17.75 -20.96 -10.58
CA PRO A 82 -18.48 -20.30 -9.50
C PRO A 82 -18.67 -18.83 -9.86
N ASP A 83 -19.92 -18.40 -10.02
CA ASP A 83 -20.28 -17.00 -10.16
C ASP A 83 -20.65 -16.45 -8.77
N PRO A 84 -19.74 -15.69 -8.12
CA PRO A 84 -19.97 -15.17 -6.79
C PRO A 84 -21.10 -14.14 -6.77
N GLU A 85 -21.30 -13.38 -7.85
CA GLU A 85 -22.34 -12.36 -7.94
C GLU A 85 -23.71 -13.03 -8.03
N ALA A 86 -23.89 -13.95 -8.99
CA ALA A 86 -25.15 -14.69 -9.13
C ALA A 86 -25.49 -15.51 -7.86
N THR A 87 -24.47 -16.06 -7.19
CA THR A 87 -24.65 -16.75 -5.90
C THR A 87 -25.12 -15.80 -4.81
N SER A 88 -24.54 -14.59 -4.75
CA SER A 88 -24.93 -13.57 -3.78
C SER A 88 -26.37 -13.10 -4.00
N GLU A 89 -26.77 -12.90 -5.26
CA GLU A 89 -28.13 -12.53 -5.62
C GLU A 89 -29.13 -13.63 -5.31
N ALA A 90 -28.79 -14.88 -5.61
CA ALA A 90 -29.62 -16.03 -5.29
C ALA A 90 -29.83 -16.14 -3.78
N ARG A 91 -28.77 -15.94 -2.99
CA ARG A 91 -28.85 -15.90 -1.52
C ARG A 91 -29.72 -14.74 -1.02
N GLN A 92 -29.63 -13.56 -1.62
CA GLN A 92 -30.49 -12.43 -1.26
C GLN A 92 -31.96 -12.68 -1.62
N ARG A 93 -32.23 -13.24 -2.81
CA ARG A 93 -33.59 -13.65 -3.20
C ARG A 93 -34.15 -14.68 -2.22
N ALA A 94 -33.38 -15.72 -1.89
CA ALA A 94 -33.78 -16.71 -0.91
C ALA A 94 -34.08 -16.08 0.47
N ARG A 95 -33.27 -15.12 0.93
CA ARG A 95 -33.53 -14.37 2.17
C ARG A 95 -34.83 -13.56 2.12
N ARG A 96 -35.17 -12.95 0.97
CA ARG A 96 -36.42 -12.19 0.81
C ARG A 96 -37.67 -13.07 0.89
N PHE A 97 -37.57 -14.31 0.40
CA PHE A 97 -38.68 -15.27 0.41
C PHE A 97 -38.69 -16.19 1.64
N ALA A 98 -37.61 -16.24 2.41
CA ALA A 98 -37.56 -16.96 3.66
C ALA A 98 -38.48 -16.29 4.69
N VAL A 99 -39.38 -17.06 5.29
CA VAL A 99 -40.19 -16.58 6.41
C VAL A 99 -39.24 -16.31 7.58
N GLY A 100 -39.21 -15.06 8.04
CA GLY A 100 -38.46 -14.68 9.22
C GLY A 100 -39.10 -15.30 10.46
N VAL A 101 -38.58 -16.43 10.92
CA VAL A 101 -38.97 -17.02 12.20
C VAL A 101 -38.09 -16.40 13.28
N TYR A 102 -38.72 -15.70 14.21
CA TYR A 102 -38.04 -15.27 15.44
C TYR A 102 -37.90 -16.49 16.35
N ASP A 103 -36.68 -17.01 16.45
CA ASP A 103 -36.33 -18.06 17.42
C ASP A 103 -35.63 -17.41 18.62
N GLN A 104 -36.34 -17.34 19.73
CA GLN A 104 -35.75 -16.92 21.00
C GLN A 104 -35.24 -18.16 21.71
N ASN A 105 -33.96 -18.49 21.52
CA ASN A 105 -33.31 -19.56 22.26
C ASN A 105 -32.77 -19.04 23.62
N PRO A 106 -33.43 -19.30 24.76
CA PRO A 106 -32.96 -18.85 26.07
C PRO A 106 -31.76 -19.64 26.58
N GLU A 107 -31.48 -20.83 26.03
CA GLU A 107 -30.41 -21.71 26.51
C GLU A 107 -29.04 -21.06 26.35
N ALA A 108 -28.82 -20.34 25.25
CA ALA A 108 -27.58 -19.61 25.02
C ALA A 108 -27.30 -18.58 26.14
N LEU A 109 -28.34 -17.90 26.63
CA LEU A 109 -28.22 -16.94 27.73
C LEU A 109 -27.97 -17.65 29.07
N VAL A 110 -28.57 -18.83 29.28
CA VAL A 110 -28.33 -19.64 30.48
C VAL A 110 -26.89 -20.17 30.50
N GLN A 111 -26.39 -20.65 29.35
CA GLN A 111 -25.01 -21.10 29.19
C GLN A 111 -24.02 -19.95 29.42
N LEU A 112 -24.27 -18.79 28.82
CA LEU A 112 -23.44 -17.60 29.02
C LEU A 112 -23.40 -17.18 30.50
N ARG A 113 -24.56 -17.19 31.17
CA ARG A 113 -24.64 -16.90 32.61
C ARG A 113 -23.85 -17.91 33.44
N ALA A 114 -23.95 -19.20 33.13
CA ALA A 114 -23.22 -20.24 33.83
C ALA A 114 -21.70 -20.10 33.62
N GLN A 115 -21.28 -19.79 32.39
CA GLN A 115 -19.90 -19.52 32.06
C GLN A 115 -19.35 -18.32 32.83
N LEU A 116 -20.06 -17.19 32.81
CA LEU A 116 -19.67 -15.99 33.55
C LEU A 116 -19.54 -16.25 35.06
N ARG A 117 -20.48 -17.00 35.66
CA ARG A 117 -20.39 -17.38 37.08
C ARG A 117 -19.16 -18.23 37.38
N SER A 118 -18.81 -19.14 36.48
CA SER A 118 -17.61 -19.97 36.61
C SER A 118 -16.33 -19.14 36.51
N GLU A 119 -16.26 -18.23 35.54
CA GLU A 119 -15.11 -17.35 35.32
C GLU A 119 -14.92 -16.37 36.49
N ILE A 120 -16.00 -15.73 36.96
CA ILE A 120 -15.96 -14.87 38.15
C ILE A 120 -15.57 -15.68 39.39
N GLY A 121 -16.05 -16.92 39.53
CA GLY A 121 -15.66 -17.79 40.63
C GLY A 121 -14.16 -18.10 40.64
N LYS A 122 -13.54 -18.26 39.46
CA LYS A 122 -12.08 -18.43 39.33
C LYS A 122 -11.32 -17.17 39.71
N LEU A 123 -11.82 -16.00 39.31
CA LEU A 123 -11.24 -14.71 39.70
C LEU A 123 -11.35 -14.46 41.21
N ALA A 124 -12.51 -14.74 41.79
CA ALA A 124 -12.78 -14.51 43.22
C ALA A 124 -12.06 -15.52 44.14
N ALA A 125 -11.59 -16.64 43.60
CA ALA A 125 -10.81 -17.62 44.35
C ALA A 125 -9.34 -17.21 44.52
N ALA A 126 -8.85 -16.24 43.76
CA ALA A 126 -7.50 -15.69 43.94
C ALA A 126 -7.47 -14.76 45.17
N GLU A 127 -6.56 -15.02 46.11
CA GLU A 127 -6.43 -14.20 47.34
C GLU A 127 -5.76 -12.84 47.07
N THR A 128 -4.95 -12.75 46.02
CA THR A 128 -4.27 -11.52 45.61
C THR A 128 -4.43 -11.25 44.11
N PHE A 129 -4.31 -9.97 43.72
CA PHE A 129 -4.42 -9.56 42.32
C PHE A 129 -3.32 -10.17 41.42
N ASP A 130 -2.15 -10.45 42.00
CA ASP A 130 -1.03 -11.06 41.29
C ASP A 130 -1.24 -12.55 40.99
N ASP A 131 -2.16 -13.21 41.71
CA ASP A 131 -2.53 -14.62 41.50
C ASP A 131 -3.66 -14.81 40.48
N VAL A 132 -4.21 -13.71 39.95
CA VAL A 132 -5.29 -13.73 38.97
C VAL A 132 -4.76 -14.10 37.58
N ASP A 133 -5.48 -14.99 36.87
CA ASP A 133 -5.20 -15.28 35.47
C ASP A 133 -5.39 -14.02 34.61
N GLY A 134 -4.27 -13.41 34.20
CA GLY A 134 -4.26 -12.16 33.44
C GLY A 134 -4.96 -12.25 32.08
N ALA A 135 -5.03 -13.44 31.46
CA ALA A 135 -5.75 -13.63 30.20
C ALA A 135 -7.28 -13.60 30.41
N LEU A 136 -7.73 -14.18 31.53
CA LEU A 136 -9.14 -14.14 31.92
C LEU A 136 -9.54 -12.76 32.44
N TRP A 137 -8.63 -12.02 33.09
CA TRP A 137 -8.87 -10.62 33.45
C TRP A 137 -8.99 -9.71 32.22
N ALA A 138 -8.16 -9.92 31.20
CA ALA A 138 -8.16 -9.13 29.96
C ALA A 138 -9.48 -9.23 29.18
N SER A 139 -10.19 -10.36 29.24
CA SER A 139 -11.48 -10.52 28.54
C SER A 139 -12.60 -9.65 29.12
N PHE A 140 -12.49 -9.24 30.39
CA PHE A 140 -13.42 -8.33 31.05
C PHE A 140 -13.04 -6.86 30.88
N GLN A 141 -11.88 -6.56 30.28
CA GLN A 141 -11.48 -5.18 29.99
C GLN A 141 -12.27 -4.64 28.79
N PRO A 142 -12.60 -3.33 28.79
CA PRO A 142 -13.29 -2.72 27.67
C PRO A 142 -12.44 -2.87 26.41
N SER A 143 -13.05 -3.32 25.31
CA SER A 143 -12.36 -3.41 24.02
C SER A 143 -11.97 -2.01 23.56
N THR A 144 -10.67 -1.75 23.56
CA THR A 144 -10.08 -0.51 23.06
C THR A 144 -10.31 -0.41 21.54
N ALA A 145 -10.78 0.74 21.06
CA ALA A 145 -10.97 0.97 19.63
C ALA A 145 -9.64 0.80 18.86
N PRO A 146 -9.65 0.20 17.66
CA PRO A 146 -8.45 -0.07 16.90
C PRO A 146 -7.67 1.22 16.61
N GLY A 147 -6.41 1.26 17.06
CA GLY A 147 -5.51 2.42 16.90
C GLY A 147 -5.36 3.33 18.12
N THR A 148 -6.02 3.02 19.25
CA THR A 148 -5.78 3.75 20.51
C THR A 148 -4.62 3.09 21.26
N PRO A 149 -3.56 3.81 21.65
CA PRO A 149 -2.52 3.28 22.53
C PRO A 149 -3.11 2.84 23.87
N ASP A 150 -2.57 1.77 24.46
CA ASP A 150 -2.96 1.35 25.81
C ASP A 150 -2.76 2.53 26.79
N PRO A 151 -3.76 2.84 27.65
CA PRO A 151 -3.68 3.97 28.56
C PRO A 151 -2.51 3.77 29.52
N THR A 152 -1.71 4.83 29.71
CA THR A 152 -0.57 4.81 30.63
C THR A 152 -1.06 4.58 32.07
N THR A 153 -0.25 3.98 32.94
CA THR A 153 -0.61 3.68 34.34
C THR A 153 -1.21 4.89 35.09
N GLU A 154 -0.70 6.09 34.81
CA GLU A 154 -1.22 7.35 35.38
C GLU A 154 -2.65 7.66 34.92
N GLN A 155 -2.95 7.44 33.63
CA GLN A 155 -4.28 7.65 33.06
C GLN A 155 -5.30 6.63 33.60
N GLN A 156 -4.86 5.40 33.87
CA GLN A 156 -5.70 4.37 34.48
C GLN A 156 -6.09 4.74 35.92
N VAL A 157 -5.14 5.29 36.70
CA VAL A 157 -5.39 5.77 38.06
C VAL A 157 -6.35 6.97 38.06
N GLU A 158 -6.16 7.92 37.14
CA GLU A 158 -7.09 9.05 36.99
C GLU A 158 -8.50 8.61 36.59
N GLN A 159 -8.62 7.62 35.69
CA GLN A 159 -9.90 7.07 35.28
C GLN A 159 -10.61 6.35 36.42
N PHE A 160 -9.88 5.57 37.22
CA PHE A 160 -10.43 4.90 38.40
C PHE A 160 -10.95 5.92 39.43
N ASN A 161 -10.20 6.98 39.70
CA ASN A 161 -10.61 8.02 40.65
C ASN A 161 -11.80 8.87 40.19
N ARG A 162 -12.17 8.79 38.90
CA ARG A 162 -13.34 9.48 38.33
C ARG A 162 -14.63 8.65 38.43
N LEU A 163 -14.53 7.33 38.58
CA LEU A 163 -15.67 6.41 38.79
C LEU A 163 -16.13 6.43 40.25
#